data_AF-A0A0U5E0I7-F1
#
_entry.id   AF-A0A0U5E0I7-F1
#
_cell.length_a   1.000
_cell.length_b   1.000
_cell.length_c   1.000
_cell.angle_alpha   90.00
_cell.angle_beta   90.00
_cell.angle_gamma   90.00
#
_symmetry.space_group_name_H-M   'P 1'
#
loop_
_entity.id
_entity.type
_entity.pdbx_description
1 polymer ?
#
loop_
_entity_poly.entity_id
_entity_poly.type
_entity_poly.pdbx_seq_one_letter_code
_entity_poly.pdbx_strand_id
1 'polypeptide(L)'
;MEAIVLAREQGIDLVAIDDKAARSRASQTGLRPIGTLGLIVLAHRPGHLDASTAMTKVDELVDIHGLYLSSHVRRQIRRQLGGSFTGTVKR
;
A
#
# COMPACT_ATOMS: atom_id res chain seq x y z
N MET A 1 -18.83 -6.76 10.05
CA MET A 1 -19.41 -5.42 9.79
C MET A 1 -19.12 -4.45 10.92
N GLU A 2 -19.10 -4.92 12.17
CA GLU A 2 -18.79 -4.11 13.37
C GLU A 2 -17.53 -3.25 13.23
N ALA A 3 -16.43 -3.80 12.73
CA ALA A 3 -15.19 -3.03 12.52
C ALA A 3 -15.33 -1.85 11.53
N ILE A 4 -16.15 -1.98 10.49
CA ILE A 4 -16.41 -0.91 9.51
C ILE A 4 -17.26 0.19 10.16
N VAL A 5 -18.27 -0.20 10.94
CA VAL A 5 -19.14 0.72 11.67
C VAL A 5 -18.33 1.49 12.70
N LEU A 6 -17.53 0.78 13.50
CA LEU A 6 -16.66 1.38 14.51
C LEU A 6 -15.65 2.35 13.88
N ALA A 7 -15.00 1.96 12.77
CA ALA A 7 -14.05 2.85 12.08
C ALA A 7 -14.71 4.17 11.68
N ARG A 8 -15.94 4.12 11.14
CA ARG A 8 -16.70 5.32 10.77
C ARG A 8 -17.06 6.16 11.99
N GLU A 9 -17.53 5.54 13.08
CA GLU A 9 -17.88 6.23 14.32
C GLU A 9 -16.66 6.91 14.98
N GLN A 10 -15.48 6.34 14.82
CA GLN A 10 -14.21 6.92 15.29
C GLN A 10 -13.61 7.93 14.31
N GLY A 11 -14.25 8.25 13.19
CA GLY A 11 -13.74 9.18 12.19
C GLY A 11 -12.46 8.67 11.48
N ILE A 12 -12.29 7.36 11.38
CA ILE A 12 -11.16 6.74 10.69
C ILE A 12 -11.47 6.68 9.19
N ASP A 13 -10.62 7.31 8.37
CA ASP A 13 -10.82 7.32 6.91
C ASP A 13 -10.19 6.13 6.18
N LEU A 14 -9.15 5.52 6.75
CA LEU A 14 -8.28 4.54 6.09
C LEU A 14 -8.32 3.19 6.80
N VAL A 15 -8.60 2.11 6.08
CA VAL A 15 -8.76 0.76 6.68
C VAL A 15 -8.06 -0.33 5.88
N ALA A 16 -7.37 -1.24 6.56
CA ALA A 16 -6.88 -2.47 5.95
C ALA A 16 -7.90 -3.59 6.20
N ILE A 17 -8.45 -4.15 5.14
CA ILE A 17 -9.49 -5.18 5.20
C ILE A 17 -9.08 -6.34 4.29
N ASP A 18 -9.06 -7.55 4.84
CA ASP A 18 -8.62 -8.75 4.14
C ASP A 18 -9.68 -9.30 3.17
N ASP A 19 -10.94 -9.40 3.64
CA ASP A 19 -12.05 -9.92 2.85
C ASP A 19 -12.49 -8.98 1.70
N LYS A 20 -12.71 -9.56 0.52
CA LYS A 20 -13.08 -8.82 -0.70
C LYS A 20 -14.48 -8.18 -0.58
N ALA A 21 -15.45 -8.90 -0.01
CA ALA A 21 -16.80 -8.37 0.14
C ALA A 21 -16.83 -7.23 1.17
N ALA A 22 -16.10 -7.37 2.27
CA ALA A 22 -15.91 -6.34 3.28
C ALA A 22 -15.17 -5.11 2.73
N ARG A 23 -14.14 -5.31 1.90
CA ARG A 23 -13.43 -4.22 1.21
C ARG A 23 -14.35 -3.40 0.30
N SER A 24 -15.19 -4.10 -0.46
CA SER A 24 -16.20 -3.46 -1.33
C SER A 24 -17.20 -2.65 -0.49
N ARG A 25 -17.73 -3.24 0.58
CA ARG A 25 -18.66 -2.56 1.50
C ARG A 25 -18.04 -1.35 2.17
N ALA A 26 -16.79 -1.43 2.64
CA ALA A 26 -16.10 -0.31 3.26
C ALA A 26 -15.99 0.90 2.31
N SER A 27 -15.73 0.65 1.02
CA SER A 27 -15.71 1.70 -0.01
C SER A 27 -17.07 2.37 -0.17
N GLN A 28 -18.16 1.59 -0.09
CA GLN A 28 -19.54 2.10 -0.18
C GLN A 28 -19.96 2.91 1.04
N THR A 29 -19.31 2.70 2.19
CA THR A 29 -19.59 3.41 3.46
C THR A 29 -18.72 4.64 3.67
N GLY A 30 -17.97 5.08 2.66
CA GLY A 30 -17.11 6.27 2.72
C GLY A 30 -15.72 6.03 3.30
N LEU A 31 -15.38 4.80 3.68
CA LEU A 31 -14.02 4.44 4.08
C LEU A 31 -13.15 4.22 2.84
N ARG A 32 -11.84 4.37 2.99
CA ARG A 32 -10.85 4.11 1.95
C ARG A 32 -10.07 2.84 2.30
N PRO A 33 -10.36 1.70 1.65
CA PRO A 33 -9.55 0.52 1.87
C PRO A 33 -8.13 0.71 1.32
N ILE A 34 -7.14 0.27 2.09
CA ILE A 34 -5.74 0.23 1.67
C ILE A 34 -5.28 -1.21 1.48
N GLY A 35 -4.59 -1.46 0.37
CA GLY A 35 -3.93 -2.74 0.11
C GLY A 35 -2.44 -2.69 0.49
N THR A 36 -1.75 -3.83 0.37
CA THR A 36 -0.34 -3.99 0.77
C THR A 36 0.60 -2.95 0.17
N LEU A 37 0.48 -2.64 -1.12
CA LEU A 37 1.30 -1.59 -1.76
C LEU A 37 1.05 -0.20 -1.17
N GLY A 38 -0.22 0.09 -0.86
CA GLY A 38 -0.58 1.34 -0.20
C GLY A 38 -0.01 1.42 1.21
N LEU A 39 0.06 0.30 1.95
CA LEU A 39 0.69 0.25 3.28
C LEU A 39 2.18 0.54 3.21
N ILE A 40 2.89 0.01 2.21
CA ILE A 40 4.32 0.30 2.00
C ILE A 40 4.54 1.80 1.76
N VAL A 41 3.75 2.40 0.86
CA VAL A 41 3.83 3.85 0.60
C VAL A 41 3.44 4.66 1.84
N LEU A 42 2.42 4.22 2.58
CA LEU A 42 1.99 4.89 3.80
C LEU A 42 3.09 4.87 4.86
N ALA A 43 3.79 3.75 5.04
CA ALA A 43 4.90 3.63 5.99
C ALA A 43 6.11 4.49 5.60
N HIS A 44 6.30 4.78 4.31
CA HIS A 44 7.35 5.69 3.86
C HIS A 44 7.11 7.15 4.30
N ARG A 45 5.86 7.63 4.23
CA ARG A 45 5.52 9.04 4.50
C ARG A 45 5.95 9.56 5.89
N PRO A 46 5.70 8.85 7.00
CA PRO A 46 6.16 9.26 8.33
C PRO A 46 7.63 8.86 8.60
N GLY A 47 8.34 8.28 7.63
CA GLY A 47 9.73 7.86 7.78
C GLY A 47 9.93 6.49 8.44
N HIS A 48 8.89 5.64 8.54
CA HIS A 48 9.06 4.26 9.05
C HIS A 48 9.80 3.36 8.07
N LEU A 49 9.77 3.71 6.77
CA LEU A 49 10.58 3.06 5.73
C LEU A 49 11.26 4.14 4.88
N ASP A 50 12.57 4.05 4.70
CA ASP A 50 13.21 4.79 3.62
C ASP A 50 12.73 4.26 2.26
N ALA A 51 12.85 5.07 1.22
CA ALA A 51 12.25 4.71 -0.06
C ALA A 51 13.03 3.63 -0.84
N SER A 52 14.30 3.38 -0.51
CA SER A 52 15.03 2.21 -1.04
C SER A 52 14.46 0.93 -0.43
N THR A 53 14.32 0.88 0.90
CA THR A 53 13.72 -0.25 1.62
C THR A 53 12.28 -0.48 1.18
N ALA A 54 11.49 0.59 1.00
CA ALA A 54 10.12 0.48 0.49
C ALA A 54 10.07 -0.14 -0.93
N MET A 55 10.97 0.27 -1.85
CA MET A 55 11.05 -0.34 -3.17
C MET A 55 11.51 -1.80 -3.13
N THR A 56 12.47 -2.15 -2.26
CA THR A 56 12.86 -3.55 -2.05
C THR A 56 11.66 -4.39 -1.63
N LYS A 57 10.82 -3.89 -0.71
CA LYS A 57 9.59 -4.59 -0.30
C LYS A 57 8.56 -4.73 -1.41
N VAL A 58 8.45 -3.73 -2.30
CA VAL A 58 7.59 -3.84 -3.49
C VAL A 58 8.11 -4.93 -4.44
N ASP A 59 9.42 -5.00 -4.64
CA ASP A 59 10.05 -5.98 -5.51
C ASP A 59 9.94 -7.41 -4.91
N GLU A 60 10.12 -7.59 -3.60
CA GLU A 60 9.88 -8.86 -2.89
C GLU A 60 8.43 -9.35 -3.08
N LEU A 61 7.43 -8.46 -3.03
CA LEU A 61 6.04 -8.85 -3.27
C LEU A 61 5.82 -9.45 -4.67
N VAL A 62 6.51 -8.95 -5.67
CA VAL A 62 6.42 -9.43 -7.05
C VAL A 62 7.22 -10.72 -7.23
N ASP A 63 8.49 -10.68 -6.86
CA ASP A 63 9.46 -11.71 -7.21
C ASP A 63 9.36 -12.97 -6.32
N ILE A 64 8.99 -12.80 -5.05
CA ILE A 64 8.90 -13.90 -4.07
C ILE A 64 7.45 -14.31 -3.84
N HIS A 65 6.54 -13.35 -3.72
CA HIS A 65 5.15 -13.61 -3.33
C HIS A 65 4.17 -13.66 -4.52
N GLY A 66 4.65 -13.47 -5.75
CA GLY A 66 3.86 -13.62 -6.96
C GLY A 66 2.79 -12.55 -7.15
N LEU A 67 2.90 -11.39 -6.49
CA LEU A 67 1.99 -10.27 -6.70
C LEU A 67 2.17 -9.75 -8.12
N TYR A 68 1.12 -9.87 -8.93
CA TYR A 68 1.12 -9.22 -10.24
C TYR A 68 1.09 -7.70 -10.10
N LEU A 69 2.10 -7.04 -10.64
CA LEU A 69 2.22 -5.58 -10.64
C LEU A 69 2.50 -5.08 -12.06
N SER A 70 1.57 -4.30 -12.62
CA SER A 70 1.79 -3.72 -13.95
C SER A 70 2.90 -2.67 -13.91
N SER A 71 3.58 -2.48 -15.05
CA SER A 71 4.64 -1.47 -15.19
C SER A 71 4.15 -0.05 -14.88
N HIS A 72 2.88 0.25 -15.18
CA HIS A 72 2.25 1.53 -14.85
C HIS A 72 2.16 1.73 -13.33
N VAL A 73 1.64 0.74 -12.59
CA VAL A 73 1.50 0.83 -11.13
C VAL A 73 2.88 0.89 -10.47
N ARG A 74 3.86 0.11 -10.93
CA ARG A 74 5.24 0.17 -10.41
C ARG A 74 5.87 1.56 -10.59
N ARG A 75 5.64 2.23 -11.72
CA ARG A 75 6.06 3.63 -11.93
C ARG A 75 5.36 4.60 -10.99
N GLN A 76 4.06 4.41 -10.77
CA GLN A 76 3.30 5.25 -9.85
C GLN A 76 3.84 5.16 -8.41
N ILE A 77 4.12 3.94 -7.93
CA ILE A 77 4.72 3.73 -6.60
C ILE A 77 6.08 4.42 -6.51
N ARG A 78 6.94 4.25 -7.51
CA ARG A 78 8.26 4.93 -7.54
C ARG A 78 8.16 6.45 -7.46
N ARG A 79 7.16 7.07 -8.11
CA ARG A 79 6.91 8.51 -8.01
C ARG A 79 6.43 8.92 -6.61
N GLN A 80 5.55 8.14 -6.01
CA GLN A 80 5.03 8.41 -4.66
C GLN A 80 6.11 8.29 -3.58
N LEU A 81 7.16 7.50 -3.83
CA LEU A 81 8.34 7.36 -2.97
C LEU A 81 9.44 8.41 -3.25
N GLY A 82 9.16 9.46 -4.03
CA GLY A 82 10.08 10.59 -4.23
C GLY A 82 11.26 10.32 -5.18
N GLY A 83 11.09 9.43 -6.15
CA GLY A 83 12.16 8.88 -6.99
C GLY A 83 13.29 9.83 -7.43
N SER A 84 14.46 9.62 -6.81
CA SER A 84 15.80 9.71 -7.40
C SER A 84 16.67 8.66 -6.71
N PHE A 85 16.54 7.40 -7.13
CA PHE A 85 17.35 6.30 -6.57
C PHE A 85 18.47 5.94 -7.52
N THR A 86 19.65 6.50 -7.26
CA THR A 86 20.95 5.98 -7.68
C THR A 86 21.34 4.87 -6.70
N GLY A 87 20.74 3.69 -6.87
CA GLY A 87 21.06 2.51 -6.08
C GLY A 87 21.39 1.36 -7.01
N THR A 88 22.68 1.16 -7.26
CA THR A 88 23.22 0.06 -8.05
C THR A 88 22.81 -1.28 -7.43
N VAL A 89 21.92 -2.02 -8.09
CA VAL A 89 21.70 -3.44 -7.79
C VAL A 89 22.92 -4.18 -8.33
N LYS A 90 23.85 -4.52 -7.45
CA LYS A 90 24.95 -5.44 -7.76
C LYS A 90 24.35 -6.84 -7.88
N ARG A 91 24.47 -7.42 -9.08
CA ARG A 91 24.17 -8.83 -9.37
C ARG A 91 25.16 -9.75 -8.69
#